data_AF-A0A833DXM4-F1
#
_entry.id   AF-A0A833DXM4-F1
#
_cell.length_a   1.000
_cell.length_b   1.000
_cell.length_c   1.000
_cell.angle_alpha   90.00
_cell.angle_beta   90.00
_cell.angle_gamma   90.00
#
_symmetry.space_group_name_H-M   'P 1'
#
loop_
_entity.id
_entity.type
_entity.pdbx_description
1 polymer ?
#
loop_
_entity_poly.entity_id
_entity_poly.type
_entity_poly.pdbx_seq_one_letter_code
_entity_poly.pdbx_strand_id
1 'polypeptide(L)'
;MAMWIPQSSLVLRRAGEPLMSVVEYFAKVARKPTISAIRILNQNRILYMEMVDVDVVAAMVRGDSGSVYKVVVNIREGRYYCTCPANIRGRLCKHIIAVIIALERKYGVAVRPKPPSSPGSE
;
A
#
# COMPACT_ATOMS: atom_id res chain seq x y z
N MET A 1 -28.99 -3.04 26.11
CA MET A 1 -28.78 -2.87 24.65
C MET A 1 -27.41 -2.26 24.41
N ALA A 2 -26.45 -3.07 23.99
CA ALA A 2 -25.21 -2.60 23.35
C ALA A 2 -24.80 -3.73 22.39
N MET A 3 -25.17 -3.58 21.13
CA MET A 3 -24.92 -4.55 20.08
C MET A 3 -23.44 -4.47 19.73
N TRP A 4 -22.70 -5.54 20.03
CA TRP A 4 -21.30 -5.72 19.69
C TRP A 4 -21.22 -5.96 18.18
N ILE A 5 -20.70 -5.00 17.43
CA ILE A 5 -20.45 -5.15 15.98
C ILE A 5 -19.03 -5.72 15.83
N PRO A 6 -18.84 -6.92 15.26
CA PRO A 6 -17.53 -7.52 15.12
C PRO A 6 -16.68 -6.78 14.08
N GLN A 7 -15.37 -6.83 14.30
CA GLN A 7 -14.31 -6.29 13.43
C GLN A 7 -14.58 -6.58 11.95
N SER A 8 -14.91 -5.55 11.18
CA SER A 8 -15.03 -5.64 9.73
C SER A 8 -13.64 -5.65 9.10
N SER A 9 -13.00 -6.82 9.03
CA SER A 9 -11.92 -7.08 8.10
C SER A 9 -12.47 -7.01 6.68
N LEU A 10 -12.17 -5.92 5.97
CA LEU A 10 -12.64 -5.70 4.59
C LEU A 10 -11.72 -6.45 3.62
N VAL A 11 -12.33 -7.25 2.73
CA VAL A 11 -11.61 -8.23 1.92
C VAL A 11 -11.83 -8.03 0.41
N LEU A 12 -10.78 -8.27 -0.38
CA LEU A 12 -10.63 -8.01 -1.83
C LEU A 12 -11.07 -9.14 -2.77
N ARG A 13 -12.20 -9.02 -3.49
CA ARG A 13 -12.56 -9.96 -4.57
C ARG A 13 -12.11 -9.47 -5.95
N ARG A 14 -11.45 -10.36 -6.71
CA ARG A 14 -11.68 -10.48 -8.16
C ARG A 14 -12.90 -11.42 -8.34
N ALA A 15 -13.73 -11.20 -9.35
CA ALA A 15 -14.76 -12.19 -9.68
C ALA A 15 -14.06 -13.54 -9.97
N GLY A 16 -14.22 -14.51 -9.08
CA GLY A 16 -13.62 -15.84 -9.20
C GLY A 16 -12.24 -16.05 -8.55
N GLU A 17 -11.58 -15.05 -7.94
CA GLU A 17 -10.33 -15.27 -7.21
C GLU A 17 -10.50 -15.03 -5.69
N PRO A 18 -9.81 -15.81 -4.84
CA PRO A 18 -9.87 -15.64 -3.41
C PRO A 18 -9.32 -14.27 -2.99
N LEU A 19 -9.82 -13.86 -1.84
CA LEU A 19 -9.44 -12.70 -1.09
C LEU A 19 -7.92 -12.66 -0.82
N MET A 20 -7.13 -12.00 -1.67
CA MET A 20 -5.69 -11.81 -1.44
C MET A 20 -5.47 -10.53 -0.62
N SER A 21 -4.62 -10.63 0.40
CA SER A 21 -4.06 -9.46 1.08
C SER A 21 -3.25 -8.61 0.09
N VAL A 22 -3.10 -7.33 0.39
CA VAL A 22 -2.31 -6.42 -0.44
C VAL A 22 -0.84 -6.83 -0.43
N VAL A 23 -0.39 -7.40 0.70
CA VAL A 23 0.88 -8.12 0.82
C VAL A 23 1.01 -9.23 -0.22
N GLU A 24 0.01 -10.11 -0.39
CA GLU A 24 0.07 -11.20 -1.36
C GLU A 24 0.09 -10.70 -2.81
N TYR A 25 -0.68 -9.66 -3.12
CA TYR A 25 -0.67 -9.04 -4.43
C TYR A 25 0.71 -8.49 -4.78
N PHE A 26 1.31 -7.68 -3.88
CA PHE A 26 2.63 -7.10 -4.14
C PHE A 26 3.78 -8.10 -4.01
N ALA A 27 3.66 -9.13 -3.16
CA ALA A 27 4.62 -10.22 -3.07
C ALA A 27 4.69 -11.04 -4.38
N LYS A 28 3.54 -11.24 -5.05
CA LYS A 28 3.50 -11.86 -6.38
C LYS A 28 4.12 -10.97 -7.46
N VAL A 29 3.82 -9.66 -7.44
CA VAL A 29 4.24 -8.74 -8.51
C VAL A 29 5.70 -8.27 -8.36
N ALA A 30 6.25 -8.22 -7.14
CA ALA A 30 7.57 -7.62 -6.93
C ALA A 30 8.35 -8.22 -5.74
N ARG A 31 9.00 -9.38 -5.93
CA ARG A 31 9.78 -10.07 -4.87
C ARG A 31 10.88 -9.23 -4.21
N LYS A 32 11.65 -8.45 -4.97
CA LYS A 32 12.79 -7.66 -4.45
C LYS A 32 12.41 -6.46 -3.57
N PRO A 33 11.44 -5.59 -3.94
CA PRO A 33 11.09 -4.45 -3.11
C PRO A 33 10.39 -4.82 -1.80
N THR A 34 9.85 -6.04 -1.65
CA THR A 34 9.22 -6.53 -0.41
C THR A 34 10.22 -6.64 0.75
N ILE A 35 11.41 -7.23 0.55
CA ILE A 35 12.43 -7.33 1.61
C ILE A 35 12.87 -5.95 2.08
N SER A 36 13.09 -5.03 1.13
CA SER A 36 13.49 -3.66 1.45
C SER A 36 12.38 -2.88 2.17
N ALA A 37 11.10 -3.17 1.87
CA ALA A 37 9.96 -2.60 2.57
C ALA A 37 9.85 -3.10 4.01
N ILE A 38 10.05 -4.40 4.24
CA ILE A 38 10.09 -4.99 5.59
C ILE A 38 11.22 -4.36 6.41
N ARG A 39 12.40 -4.12 5.80
CA ARG A 39 13.49 -3.41 6.47
C ARG A 39 13.10 -1.99 6.89
N ILE A 40 12.39 -1.24 6.05
CA ILE A 40 11.88 0.10 6.40
C ILE A 40 10.98 0.04 7.64
N LEU A 41 10.09 -0.96 7.70
CA LEU A 41 9.19 -1.15 8.84
C LEU A 41 9.97 -1.50 10.12
N ASN A 42 10.88 -2.47 10.05
CA ASN A 42 11.64 -2.92 11.21
C ASN A 42 12.59 -1.84 11.77
N GLN A 43 13.02 -0.91 10.92
CA GLN A 43 13.86 0.22 11.32
C GLN A 43 13.04 1.45 11.74
N ASN A 44 11.71 1.35 11.86
CA ASN A 44 10.82 2.48 12.18
C ASN A 44 11.06 3.72 11.31
N ARG A 45 11.27 3.50 10.01
CA ARG A 45 11.60 4.57 9.04
C ARG A 45 10.38 5.23 8.41
N ILE A 46 9.17 4.85 8.83
CA ILE A 46 7.95 5.63 8.58
C ILE A 46 7.87 6.66 9.70
N LEU A 47 8.22 7.91 9.39
CA LEU A 47 8.31 9.00 10.35
C LEU A 47 6.93 9.52 10.74
N TYR A 48 6.01 9.48 9.78
CA TYR A 48 4.66 10.01 9.92
C TYR A 48 3.71 9.23 9.01
N MET A 49 2.48 9.00 9.46
CA MET A 49 1.42 8.37 8.68
C MET A 49 0.05 8.79 9.20
N GLU A 50 -0.74 9.42 8.33
CA GLU A 50 -2.07 9.93 8.63
C GLU A 50 -3.07 9.60 7.52
N MET A 51 -4.34 9.54 7.89
CA MET A 51 -5.46 9.59 6.94
C MET A 51 -5.70 11.07 6.62
N VAL A 52 -5.52 11.47 5.36
CA VAL A 52 -5.77 12.85 4.89
C VAL A 52 -7.21 12.99 4.40
N ASP A 53 -7.79 11.89 3.91
CA ASP A 53 -9.18 11.78 3.47
C ASP A 53 -9.70 10.37 3.79
N VAL A 54 -10.99 10.11 3.58
CA VAL A 54 -11.69 8.84 3.89
C VAL A 54 -10.95 7.61 3.35
N ASP A 55 -10.37 7.73 2.15
CA ASP A 55 -9.65 6.65 1.47
C ASP A 55 -8.18 6.99 1.17
N VAL A 56 -7.67 8.14 1.64
CA VAL A 56 -6.33 8.63 1.27
C VAL A 56 -5.43 8.71 2.48
N VAL A 57 -4.31 7.99 2.40
CA VAL A 57 -3.25 8.02 3.40
C VAL A 57 -2.06 8.80 2.85
N ALA A 58 -1.53 9.71 3.66
CA ALA A 58 -0.21 10.29 3.43
C ALA A 58 0.77 9.80 4.49
N ALA A 59 2.00 9.54 4.07
CA ALA A 59 3.08 9.12 4.94
C ALA A 59 4.41 9.75 4.52
N MET A 60 5.29 9.95 5.51
CA MET A 60 6.67 10.39 5.29
C MET A 60 7.61 9.23 5.65
N VAL A 61 8.44 8.82 4.69
CA VAL A 61 9.30 7.64 4.83
C VAL A 61 10.75 8.04 4.59
N ARG A 62 11.64 7.68 5.52
CA ARG A 62 13.08 7.90 5.40
C ARG A 62 13.70 6.83 4.50
N GLY A 63 14.34 7.25 3.42
CA GLY A 63 15.13 6.46 2.48
C GLY A 63 16.50 6.06 3.00
N ASP A 64 17.18 5.15 2.28
CA ASP A 64 18.44 4.54 2.77
C ASP A 64 19.59 5.55 2.84
N SER A 65 19.52 6.59 1.99
CA SER A 65 20.42 7.74 1.99
C SER A 65 20.10 8.78 3.08
N GLY A 66 19.09 8.55 3.92
CA GLY A 66 18.57 9.53 4.88
C GLY A 66 17.55 10.52 4.29
N SER A 67 17.42 10.59 2.96
CA SER A 67 16.42 11.44 2.27
C SER A 67 14.99 11.05 2.67
N VAL A 68 14.10 12.03 2.85
CA VAL A 68 12.70 11.78 3.21
C VAL A 68 11.83 11.83 1.97
N TYR A 69 10.95 10.84 1.81
CA TYR A 69 10.03 10.73 0.69
C TYR A 69 8.58 10.79 1.19
N LYS A 70 7.76 11.55 0.45
CA LYS A 70 6.31 11.57 0.64
C LYS A 70 5.72 10.38 -0.10
N VAL A 71 4.83 9.66 0.57
CA VAL A 71 4.06 8.56 0.01
C VAL A 71 2.59 8.91 0.19
N VAL A 72 1.81 8.76 -0.88
CA VAL A 72 0.35 8.92 -0.86
C VAL A 72 -0.27 7.65 -1.41
N VAL A 73 -1.25 7.10 -0.71
CA VAL A 73 -1.97 5.88 -1.11
C VAL A 73 -3.45 6.17 -1.06
N ASN A 74 -4.14 6.05 -2.18
CA ASN A 74 -5.59 5.96 -2.23
C ASN A 74 -5.98 4.47 -2.19
N ILE A 75 -6.57 4.07 -1.07
CA ILE A 75 -6.89 2.70 -0.73
C ILE A 75 -8.02 2.16 -1.62
N ARG A 76 -9.02 2.99 -1.91
CA ARG A 76 -10.20 2.61 -2.69
C ARG A 76 -9.88 2.40 -4.16
N GLU A 77 -9.10 3.31 -4.75
CA GLU A 77 -8.73 3.24 -6.16
C GLU A 77 -7.49 2.38 -6.43
N GLY A 78 -6.78 1.98 -5.38
CA GLY A 78 -5.49 1.30 -5.48
C GLY A 78 -4.39 2.17 -6.12
N ARG A 79 -4.57 3.50 -6.10
CA ARG A 79 -3.57 4.44 -6.64
C ARG A 79 -2.55 4.78 -5.58
N TYR A 80 -1.31 4.94 -6.01
CA TYR A 80 -0.22 5.28 -5.12
C TYR A 80 0.75 6.24 -5.81
N TYR A 81 1.40 7.05 -5.00
CA TYR A 81 2.42 7.98 -5.43
C TYR A 81 3.54 8.02 -4.40
N CYS A 82 4.78 8.10 -4.86
CA CYS A 82 5.93 8.34 -4.01
C CYS A 82 6.91 9.28 -4.69
N THR A 83 7.46 10.23 -3.93
CA THR A 83 8.44 11.20 -4.44
C THR A 83 9.83 10.61 -4.65
N CYS A 84 10.04 9.31 -4.43
CA CYS A 84 11.34 8.69 -4.65
C CYS A 84 11.64 8.48 -6.15
N PRO A 85 12.94 8.50 -6.56
CA PRO A 85 13.31 8.36 -7.97
C PRO A 85 12.79 7.08 -8.65
N ALA A 86 12.63 5.99 -7.90
CA ALA A 86 12.11 4.73 -8.45
C ALA A 86 10.65 4.87 -8.91
N ASN A 87 9.81 5.57 -8.14
CA ASN A 87 8.40 5.73 -8.49
C ASN A 87 8.18 6.83 -9.54
N ILE A 88 8.99 7.89 -9.53
CA ILE A 88 9.02 8.89 -10.61
C ILE A 88 9.32 8.23 -11.97
N ARG A 89 10.14 7.17 -11.99
CA ARG A 89 10.40 6.33 -13.18
C ARG A 89 9.30 5.30 -13.46
N GLY A 90 8.11 5.43 -12.88
CA GLY A 90 6.96 4.57 -13.09
C GLY A 90 7.04 3.19 -12.42
N ARG A 91 7.97 2.96 -11.49
CA ARG A 91 8.12 1.65 -10.81
C ARG A 91 7.46 1.65 -9.44
N LEU A 92 6.93 0.50 -9.04
CA LEU A 92 6.56 0.27 -7.65
C LEU A 92 7.81 0.31 -6.77
N CYS A 93 7.79 1.10 -5.70
CA CYS A 93 8.93 1.28 -4.81
C CYS A 93 8.71 0.67 -3.42
N LYS A 94 9.81 0.36 -2.74
CA LYS A 94 9.80 -0.17 -1.36
C LYS A 94 9.07 0.72 -0.35
N HIS A 95 9.03 2.04 -0.55
CA HIS A 95 8.36 2.96 0.38
C HIS A 95 6.83 2.82 0.31
N ILE A 96 6.28 2.67 -0.90
CA ILE A 96 4.85 2.42 -1.10
C ILE A 96 4.45 1.10 -0.45
N ILE A 97 5.20 0.04 -0.74
CA ILE A 97 4.94 -1.29 -0.16
C ILE A 97 5.02 -1.22 1.37
N ALA A 98 6.01 -0.52 1.94
CA ALA A 98 6.13 -0.37 3.39
C ALA A 98 4.90 0.32 4.00
N VAL A 99 4.42 1.41 3.41
CA VAL A 99 3.24 2.14 3.90
C VAL A 99 1.98 1.27 3.81
N ILE A 100 1.81 0.55 2.71
CA ILE A 100 0.67 -0.36 2.53
C ILE A 100 0.65 -1.46 3.58
N ILE A 101 1.79 -2.10 3.86
CA ILE A 101 1.90 -3.11 4.92
C ILE A 101 1.62 -2.47 6.30
N ALA A 102 2.11 -1.24 6.53
CA ALA A 102 1.85 -0.52 7.77
C ALA A 102 0.35 -0.21 7.96
N LEU A 103 -0.36 0.12 6.87
CA LEU A 103 -1.79 0.36 6.89
C LEU A 103 -2.59 -0.91 7.19
N GLU A 104 -2.23 -2.03 6.57
CA GLU A 104 -2.81 -3.32 6.89
C GLU A 104 -2.61 -3.67 8.38
N ARG A 105 -1.42 -3.44 8.93
CA ARG A 105 -1.14 -3.70 10.35
C ARG A 105 -1.88 -2.77 11.31
N LYS A 106 -2.00 -1.48 10.97
CA LYS A 106 -2.60 -0.46 11.85
C LYS A 106 -4.12 -0.48 11.82
N TYR A 107 -4.71 -0.74 10.66
CA TYR A 107 -6.15 -0.57 10.44
C TYR A 107 -6.85 -1.82 9.87
N GLY A 108 -6.13 -2.89 9.55
CA GLY A 108 -6.71 -4.09 8.94
C GLY A 108 -7.25 -3.86 7.53
N VAL A 109 -6.73 -2.85 6.81
CA VAL A 109 -7.30 -2.36 5.55
C VAL A 109 -6.71 -3.10 4.34
N ALA A 110 -7.57 -3.80 3.58
CA ALA A 110 -7.19 -4.40 2.30
C ALA A 110 -7.49 -3.45 1.11
N VAL A 111 -6.48 -3.12 0.31
CA VAL A 111 -6.48 -2.21 -0.86
C VAL A 111 -6.97 -2.91 -2.14
N ARG A 112 -8.07 -2.47 -2.75
CA ARG A 112 -8.58 -3.08 -4.01
C ARG A 112 -7.64 -2.79 -5.17
N PRO A 113 -7.03 -3.81 -5.82
CA PRO A 113 -6.27 -3.55 -7.03
C PRO A 113 -7.23 -3.17 -8.15
N LYS A 114 -6.96 -2.04 -8.83
CA LYS A 114 -7.64 -1.69 -10.07
C LYS A 114 -7.34 -2.78 -11.11
N PRO A 115 -8.35 -3.31 -11.82
CA PRO A 115 -8.10 -4.25 -12.90
C PRO A 115 -7.19 -3.60 -13.96
N PRO A 116 -6.31 -4.38 -14.62
CA PRO A 116 -5.49 -3.85 -15.71
C PRO A 116 -6.43 -3.23 -16.75
N SER A 117 -6.23 -1.94 -17.03
CA SER A 117 -6.88 -1.29 -18.15
C SER A 117 -6.41 -1.98 -19.42
N SER A 118 -7.32 -2.67 -20.11
CA SER A 118 -7.09 -3.28 -21.41
C SER A 118 -6.45 -2.25 -22.36
N PRO A 119 -5.41 -2.61 -23.13
CA PRO A 119 -5.03 -1.77 -24.26
C PRO A 119 -6.21 -1.73 -25.22
N GLY A 120 -6.65 -0.52 -25.59
CA GLY A 120 -7.63 -0.33 -26.64
C GLY A 120 -7.14 -1.01 -27.91
N SER A 121 -7.97 -1.87 -28.47
CA SER A 121 -7.81 -2.41 -29.81
C SER A 121 -8.05 -1.27 -30.82
N GLU A 122 -6.99 -0.88 -31.53
CA GLU A 122 -7.11 -0.31 -32.87
C GLU A 122 -7.37 -1.43 -33.88
#